data_AF-A0A970U9D7-F1
#
_entry.id   AF-A0A970U9D7-F1
#
_cell.length_a   1.000
_cell.length_b   1.000
_cell.length_c   1.000
_cell.angle_alpha   90.00
_cell.angle_beta   90.00
_cell.angle_gamma   90.00
#
_symmetry.space_group_name_H-M   'P 1'
#
loop_
_entity.id
_entity.type
_entity.pdbx_description
1 polymer ?
#
loop_
_entity_poly.entity_id
_entity_poly.type
_entity_poly.pdbx_seq_one_letter_code
_entity_poly.pdbx_strand_id
1 'polypeptide(L)'
;MKTLFYIAFILFCLIHLYLIVHFTRKKQKLNRNSGIAALVFFAALLSARLFFSIGLPYVVLVLSLIAVFLHNIFGYYLKLYEKSRVFDRYLHAFGAFTFALLVYFILGRFIEYGGSRTFLALYVLTLGVTVGTIFELFEFCMDIKEAANMQKGLRDTNTDMLFNLLGSFAAAVCAFFLI
;
A
#
# COMPACT_ATOMS: atom_id res chain seq x y z
N MET A 1 -12.19 -3.86 17.37
CA MET A 1 -11.39 -3.84 16.13
C MET A 1 -12.15 -4.35 14.89
N LYS A 2 -12.75 -5.55 14.93
CA LYS A 2 -13.52 -6.12 13.80
C LYS A 2 -14.63 -5.19 13.28
N THR A 3 -15.52 -4.72 14.15
CA THR A 3 -16.62 -3.81 13.77
C THR A 3 -16.13 -2.51 13.16
N LEU A 4 -15.09 -1.90 13.77
CA LEU A 4 -14.45 -0.69 13.27
C LEU A 4 -13.91 -0.89 11.85
N PHE A 5 -13.25 -2.01 11.58
CA PHE A 5 -12.75 -2.32 10.24
C PHE A 5 -13.88 -2.35 9.21
N TYR A 6 -15.00 -3.02 9.47
CA TYR A 6 -16.10 -3.07 8.50
C TYR A 6 -16.75 -1.71 8.28
N ILE A 7 -16.92 -0.90 9.32
CA ILE A 7 -17.40 0.48 9.18
C ILE A 7 -16.44 1.29 8.29
N ALA A 8 -15.13 1.24 8.60
CA ALA A 8 -14.11 1.91 7.81
C ALA A 8 -14.07 1.41 6.35
N PHE A 9 -14.24 0.11 6.13
CA PHE A 9 -14.27 -0.50 4.81
C PHE A 9 -15.49 -0.07 3.98
N ILE A 10 -16.68 -0.01 4.58
CA ILE A 10 -17.88 0.49 3.91
C ILE A 10 -17.68 1.95 3.48
N LEU A 11 -17.19 2.79 4.40
CA LEU A 11 -16.88 4.20 4.08
C LEU A 11 -15.83 4.31 2.97
N PHE A 12 -14.77 3.51 3.04
CA PHE A 12 -13.75 3.42 2.02
C PHE A 12 -14.34 3.09 0.64
N CYS A 13 -15.23 2.10 0.56
CA CYS A 13 -15.90 1.72 -0.69
C CYS A 13 -16.77 2.86 -1.25
N LEU A 14 -17.59 3.49 -0.40
CA LEU A 14 -18.45 4.61 -0.82
C LEU A 14 -17.63 5.78 -1.36
N ILE A 15 -16.52 6.10 -0.68
CA ILE A 15 -15.61 7.18 -1.10
C ILE A 15 -14.94 6.83 -2.44
N HIS A 16 -14.45 5.61 -2.63
CA HIS A 16 -13.81 5.22 -3.89
C HIS A 16 -14.80 5.17 -5.04
N LEU A 17 -16.05 4.75 -4.80
CA LEU A 17 -17.12 4.86 -5.81
C LEU A 17 -17.36 6.31 -6.22
N TYR A 18 -17.42 7.24 -5.25
CA TYR A 18 -17.49 8.67 -5.55
C TYR A 18 -16.28 9.16 -6.38
N LEU A 19 -15.05 8.80 -6.00
CA LEU A 19 -13.84 9.19 -6.73
C LEU A 19 -13.84 8.66 -8.16
N ILE A 20 -14.24 7.40 -8.37
CA ILE A 20 -14.35 6.80 -9.70
C ILE A 20 -15.33 7.59 -10.57
N VAL A 21 -16.52 7.92 -10.05
CA VAL A 21 -17.50 8.73 -10.78
C VAL A 21 -16.95 10.14 -11.06
N HIS A 22 -16.33 10.77 -10.07
CA HIS A 22 -15.73 12.09 -10.20
C HIS A 22 -14.67 12.13 -11.31
N PHE A 23 -13.70 11.22 -11.27
CA PHE A 23 -12.61 11.15 -12.24
C PHE A 23 -13.07 10.71 -13.63
N THR A 24 -14.12 9.89 -13.71
CA THR A 24 -14.78 9.57 -14.99
C THR A 24 -15.35 10.84 -15.64
N ARG A 25 -16.09 11.65 -14.88
CA ARG A 25 -16.65 12.93 -15.37
C ARG A 25 -15.57 13.94 -15.77
N LYS A 26 -14.43 13.93 -15.08
CA LYS A 26 -13.27 14.78 -15.38
C LYS A 26 -12.33 14.21 -16.45
N LYS A 27 -12.64 13.04 -17.03
CA LYS A 27 -11.81 12.33 -18.02
C LYS A 27 -10.38 12.02 -17.53
N GLN A 28 -10.20 11.88 -16.21
CA GLN A 28 -8.91 11.53 -15.60
C GLN A 28 -8.76 10.01 -15.51
N LYS A 29 -8.34 9.39 -16.61
CA LYS A 29 -8.26 7.92 -16.77
C LYS A 29 -7.40 7.26 -15.69
N LEU A 30 -6.19 7.77 -15.47
CA LEU A 30 -5.24 7.22 -14.49
C LEU A 30 -5.84 7.20 -13.07
N ASN A 31 -6.32 8.35 -12.59
CA ASN A 31 -6.89 8.49 -11.25
C ASN A 31 -8.13 7.61 -11.05
N ARG A 32 -8.99 7.51 -12.08
CA ARG A 32 -10.13 6.59 -12.06
C ARG A 32 -9.67 5.14 -11.95
N ASN A 33 -8.67 4.74 -12.73
CA ASN A 33 -8.14 3.38 -12.73
C ASN A 33 -7.50 3.02 -11.39
N SER A 34 -6.80 3.96 -10.73
CA SER A 34 -6.29 3.75 -9.37
C SER A 34 -7.44 3.50 -8.37
N GLY A 35 -8.53 4.27 -8.46
CA GLY A 35 -9.71 4.05 -7.62
C GLY A 35 -10.38 2.68 -7.85
N ILE A 36 -10.43 2.20 -9.10
CA ILE A 36 -10.92 0.85 -9.43
C ILE A 36 -9.97 -0.21 -8.87
N ALA A 37 -8.67 -0.05 -9.08
CA ALA A 37 -7.65 -0.97 -8.60
C ALA A 37 -7.70 -1.12 -7.07
N ALA A 38 -7.97 -0.03 -6.33
CA ALA A 38 -8.19 -0.05 -4.89
C ALA A 38 -9.36 -0.98 -4.49
N LEU A 39 -10.52 -0.85 -5.14
CA LEU A 39 -11.68 -1.70 -4.86
C LEU A 39 -11.41 -3.17 -5.23
N VAL A 40 -10.78 -3.42 -6.38
CA VAL A 40 -10.41 -4.77 -6.83
C VAL A 40 -9.42 -5.41 -5.85
N PHE A 41 -8.40 -4.67 -5.41
CA PHE A 41 -7.41 -5.14 -4.46
C PHE A 41 -8.07 -5.58 -3.15
N PHE A 42 -8.95 -4.77 -2.56
CA PHE A 42 -9.61 -5.15 -1.31
C PHE A 42 -10.64 -6.26 -1.49
N ALA A 43 -11.34 -6.32 -2.63
CA ALA A 43 -12.22 -7.43 -2.94
C ALA A 43 -11.42 -8.74 -3.02
N ALA A 44 -10.27 -8.74 -3.71
CA ALA A 44 -9.36 -9.87 -3.77
C ALA A 44 -8.80 -10.25 -2.39
N LEU A 45 -8.37 -9.27 -1.60
CA LEU A 45 -7.82 -9.50 -0.26
C LEU A 45 -8.84 -10.13 0.70
N LEU A 46 -10.08 -9.63 0.72
CA LEU A 46 -11.15 -10.18 1.54
C LEU A 46 -11.60 -11.55 1.05
N SER A 47 -11.66 -11.76 -0.28
CA SER A 47 -11.93 -13.07 -0.85
C SER A 47 -10.84 -14.07 -0.45
N ALA A 48 -9.56 -13.68 -0.54
CA ALA A 48 -8.44 -14.53 -0.13
C ALA A 48 -8.50 -14.88 1.36
N ARG A 49 -8.88 -13.91 2.21
CA ARG A 49 -9.13 -14.16 3.64
C ARG A 49 -10.23 -15.20 3.85
N LEU A 50 -11.34 -15.11 3.12
CA LEU A 50 -12.48 -16.01 3.25
C LEU A 50 -12.17 -17.42 2.72
N PHE A 51 -11.61 -17.53 1.53
CA PHE A 51 -11.41 -18.81 0.85
C PHE A 51 -10.15 -19.55 1.29
N PHE A 52 -9.07 -18.84 1.63
CA PHE A 52 -7.80 -19.46 2.04
C PHE A 52 -7.55 -19.40 3.55
N SER A 53 -8.50 -18.86 4.32
CA SER A 53 -8.42 -18.71 5.78
C SER A 53 -7.15 -17.97 6.23
N ILE A 54 -6.75 -16.92 5.49
CA ILE A 54 -5.57 -16.13 5.82
C ILE A 54 -5.83 -15.30 7.09
N GLY A 55 -5.03 -15.52 8.12
CA GLY A 55 -5.13 -14.88 9.43
C GLY A 55 -4.68 -13.42 9.49
N LEU A 56 -5.19 -12.55 8.61
CA LEU A 56 -4.81 -11.13 8.61
C LEU A 56 -5.32 -10.41 9.88
N PRO A 57 -4.45 -9.74 10.66
CA PRO A 57 -4.91 -8.92 11.76
C PRO A 57 -5.73 -7.72 11.27
N TYR A 58 -6.81 -7.39 11.98
CA TYR A 58 -7.65 -6.23 11.63
C TYR A 58 -6.86 -4.91 11.66
N VAL A 59 -5.82 -4.79 12.50
CA VAL A 59 -4.92 -3.62 12.51
C VAL A 59 -4.27 -3.43 11.15
N VAL A 60 -3.68 -4.49 10.60
CA VAL A 60 -2.98 -4.46 9.31
C VAL A 60 -3.95 -4.11 8.18
N LEU A 61 -5.16 -4.68 8.20
CA LEU A 61 -6.21 -4.33 7.24
C LEU A 61 -6.61 -2.85 7.30
N VAL A 62 -6.74 -2.28 8.50
CA VAL A 62 -7.03 -0.85 8.68
C VAL A 62 -5.87 0.02 8.19
N LEU A 63 -4.63 -0.36 8.49
CA LEU A 63 -3.44 0.33 7.98
C LEU A 63 -3.42 0.33 6.45
N SER A 64 -3.71 -0.82 5.81
CA SER A 64 -3.81 -0.92 4.36
C SER A 64 -4.91 -0.01 3.79
N LEU A 65 -6.07 0.06 4.45
CA LEU A 65 -7.14 0.98 4.04
C LEU A 65 -6.66 2.44 4.09
N ILE A 66 -5.96 2.82 5.17
CA ILE A 66 -5.42 4.17 5.32
C ILE A 66 -4.39 4.45 4.22
N ALA A 67 -3.48 3.53 3.93
CA ALA A 67 -2.45 3.74 2.91
C ALA A 67 -3.08 3.98 1.52
N VAL A 68 -4.03 3.15 1.12
CA VAL A 68 -4.73 3.30 -0.17
C VAL A 68 -5.65 4.54 -0.21
N PHE A 69 -6.26 4.87 0.92
CA PHE A 69 -7.06 6.10 1.09
C PHE A 69 -6.20 7.36 0.90
N LEU A 70 -5.02 7.41 1.54
CA LEU A 70 -4.08 8.52 1.38
C LEU A 70 -3.63 8.63 -0.08
N HIS A 71 -3.26 7.51 -0.72
CA HIS A 71 -2.88 7.49 -2.13
C HIS A 71 -3.96 8.09 -3.05
N ASN A 72 -5.22 7.65 -2.91
CA ASN A 72 -6.30 8.07 -3.81
C ASN A 72 -6.86 9.46 -3.49
N ILE A 73 -7.07 9.78 -2.22
CA ILE A 73 -7.68 11.06 -1.85
C ILE A 73 -6.62 12.14 -1.75
N PHE A 74 -5.61 11.93 -0.90
CA PHE A 74 -4.62 12.97 -0.65
C PHE A 74 -3.70 13.12 -1.87
N GLY A 75 -3.26 12.00 -2.42
CA GLY A 75 -2.46 11.98 -3.65
C GLY A 75 -3.22 12.55 -4.85
N TYR A 76 -4.22 11.83 -5.36
CA TYR A 76 -4.88 12.22 -6.61
C TYR A 76 -5.98 13.27 -6.47
N TYR A 77 -6.93 13.11 -5.53
CA TYR A 77 -8.08 14.02 -5.45
C TYR A 77 -7.68 15.43 -4.96
N LEU A 78 -6.84 15.50 -3.92
CA LEU A 78 -6.33 16.76 -3.36
C LEU A 78 -5.06 17.25 -4.07
N LYS A 79 -4.48 16.44 -4.96
CA LYS A 79 -3.30 16.75 -5.79
C LYS A 79 -2.03 16.95 -4.98
N LEU A 80 -1.81 16.16 -3.92
CA LEU A 80 -0.59 16.29 -3.12
C LEU A 80 0.64 15.70 -3.80
N TYR A 81 0.51 14.83 -4.80
CA TYR A 81 1.65 14.42 -5.63
C TYR A 81 2.28 15.60 -6.37
N GLU A 82 1.48 16.58 -6.77
CA GLU A 82 1.95 17.78 -7.46
C GLU A 82 2.24 18.93 -6.50
N LYS A 83 1.43 19.10 -5.44
CA LYS A 83 1.52 20.25 -4.53
C LYS A 83 2.54 20.08 -3.40
N SER A 84 2.84 18.85 -2.99
CA SER A 84 3.73 18.59 -1.86
C SER A 84 5.00 17.90 -2.30
N ARG A 85 6.15 18.42 -1.85
CA ARG A 85 7.46 17.84 -2.13
C ARG A 85 7.81 16.63 -1.27
N VAL A 86 7.02 16.36 -0.23
CA VAL A 86 7.32 15.33 0.78
C VAL A 86 6.22 14.30 0.95
N PHE A 87 5.01 14.57 0.44
CA PHE A 87 3.86 13.69 0.61
C PHE A 87 4.15 12.28 0.09
N ASP A 88 4.69 12.20 -1.12
CA ASP A 88 5.02 10.95 -1.78
C ASP A 88 5.95 10.09 -0.94
N ARG A 89 7.08 10.67 -0.54
CA ARG A 89 8.10 10.05 0.31
C ARG A 89 7.51 9.46 1.60
N TYR A 90 6.69 10.23 2.32
CA TYR A 90 6.08 9.72 3.55
C TYR A 90 5.03 8.65 3.28
N LEU A 91 4.32 8.74 2.15
CA LEU A 91 3.40 7.70 1.71
C LEU A 91 4.16 6.41 1.33
N HIS A 92 5.34 6.52 0.73
CA HIS A 92 6.25 5.39 0.48
C HIS A 92 6.70 4.71 1.76
N ALA A 93 7.15 5.47 2.76
CA ALA A 93 7.50 4.89 4.07
C ALA A 93 6.28 4.22 4.74
N PHE A 94 5.13 4.88 4.77
CA PHE A 94 3.93 4.31 5.38
C PHE A 94 3.39 3.10 4.61
N GLY A 95 3.46 3.14 3.29
CA GLY A 95 3.09 2.07 2.37
C GLY A 95 4.00 0.85 2.57
N ALA A 96 5.32 1.03 2.49
CA ALA A 96 6.28 -0.03 2.69
C ALA A 96 6.12 -0.67 4.08
N PHE A 97 5.93 0.13 5.14
CA PHE A 97 5.63 -0.37 6.48
C PHE A 97 4.38 -1.28 6.48
N THR A 98 3.28 -0.76 5.94
CA THR A 98 1.97 -1.40 5.99
C THR A 98 1.93 -2.67 5.15
N PHE A 99 2.44 -2.59 3.92
CA PHE A 99 2.37 -3.71 2.99
C PHE A 99 3.44 -4.77 3.28
N ALA A 100 4.56 -4.44 3.94
CA ALA A 100 5.46 -5.45 4.50
C ALA A 100 4.73 -6.37 5.48
N LEU A 101 4.01 -5.78 6.44
CA LEU A 101 3.22 -6.53 7.42
C LEU A 101 2.08 -7.31 6.74
N LEU A 102 1.40 -6.70 5.77
CA LEU A 102 0.33 -7.37 5.03
C LEU A 102 0.86 -8.62 4.30
N VAL A 103 1.94 -8.48 3.53
CA VAL A 103 2.54 -9.59 2.79
C VAL A 103 3.05 -10.65 3.75
N TYR A 104 3.66 -10.27 4.87
CA TYR A 104 4.09 -11.20 5.92
C TYR A 104 2.94 -12.12 6.39
N PHE A 105 1.78 -11.55 6.75
CA PHE A 105 0.63 -12.36 7.21
C PHE A 105 -0.01 -13.17 6.08
N ILE A 106 0.02 -12.68 4.84
CA ILE A 106 -0.43 -13.46 3.67
C ILE A 106 0.48 -14.68 3.48
N LEU A 107 1.79 -14.47 3.42
CA LEU A 107 2.76 -15.54 3.16
C LEU A 107 2.85 -16.53 4.31
N GLY A 108 2.67 -16.10 5.56
CA GLY A 108 2.63 -16.98 6.73
C GLY A 108 1.52 -18.03 6.70
N ARG A 109 0.53 -17.87 5.83
CA ARG A 109 -0.47 -18.92 5.60
C ARG A 109 0.03 -20.05 4.71
N PHE A 110 0.95 -19.75 3.78
CA PHE A 110 1.36 -20.64 2.70
C PHE A 110 2.80 -21.13 2.82
N ILE A 111 3.63 -20.39 3.56
CA ILE A 111 5.05 -20.66 3.75
C ILE A 111 5.28 -20.86 5.22
N GLU A 112 5.81 -22.02 5.58
CA GLU A 112 6.33 -22.25 6.91
C GLU A 112 7.68 -21.55 7.03
N TYR A 113 7.78 -20.61 7.97
CA TYR A 113 9.03 -19.98 8.35
C TYR A 113 9.17 -20.06 9.86
N GLY A 114 10.36 -20.43 10.31
CA GLY A 114 10.75 -20.47 11.72
C GLY A 114 12.05 -19.69 11.92
N GLY A 115 12.41 -19.45 13.17
CA GLY A 115 13.68 -18.80 13.49
C GLY A 115 13.60 -17.89 14.70
N SER A 116 14.69 -17.18 14.96
CA SER A 116 14.74 -16.16 16.01
C SER A 116 13.90 -14.94 15.63
N ARG A 117 13.55 -14.11 16.61
CA ARG A 117 12.91 -12.80 16.36
C ARG A 117 13.71 -11.92 15.40
N THR A 118 15.04 -12.06 15.41
CA THR A 118 15.94 -11.39 14.46
C THR A 118 15.71 -11.86 13.03
N PHE A 119 15.57 -13.17 12.81
CA PHE A 119 15.24 -13.69 11.48
C PHE A 119 13.89 -13.15 10.99
N LEU A 120 12.89 -13.16 11.86
CA LEU A 120 11.57 -12.62 11.55
C LEU A 120 11.61 -11.13 11.16
N ALA A 121 12.35 -10.32 11.93
CA ALA A 121 12.53 -8.91 11.63
C ALA A 121 13.21 -8.69 10.28
N LEU A 122 14.28 -9.44 9.99
CA LEU A 122 14.97 -9.37 8.69
C LEU A 122 14.07 -9.85 7.54
N TYR A 123 13.24 -10.86 7.77
CA TYR A 123 12.27 -11.32 6.78
C TYR A 123 11.22 -10.24 6.45
N VAL A 124 10.66 -9.58 7.46
CA VAL A 124 9.71 -8.47 7.24
C VAL A 124 10.39 -7.27 6.56
N LEU A 125 11.64 -6.96 6.93
CA LEU A 125 12.43 -5.93 6.27
C LEU A 125 12.57 -6.21 4.77
N THR A 126 12.97 -7.43 4.39
CA THR A 126 13.15 -7.77 2.98
C THR A 126 11.84 -7.76 2.22
N LEU A 127 10.75 -8.26 2.81
CA LEU A 127 9.41 -8.16 2.21
C LEU A 127 9.02 -6.70 1.92
N GLY A 128 9.24 -5.80 2.87
CA GLY A 128 8.95 -4.37 2.67
C GLY A 128 9.78 -3.74 1.56
N VAL A 129 11.10 -4.00 1.53
CA VAL A 129 11.99 -3.49 0.48
C VAL A 129 11.59 -4.04 -0.89
N THR A 130 11.21 -5.33 -0.96
CA THR A 130 10.71 -5.94 -2.20
C THR A 130 9.42 -5.29 -2.66
N VAL A 131 8.46 -5.07 -1.77
CA VAL A 131 7.19 -4.40 -2.11
C VAL A 131 7.44 -2.97 -2.60
N GLY A 132 8.29 -2.21 -1.91
CA GLY A 132 8.67 -0.86 -2.32
C GLY A 132 9.32 -0.83 -3.70
N THR A 133 10.26 -1.75 -3.96
CA THR A 133 10.88 -1.91 -5.28
C THR A 133 9.85 -2.23 -6.37
N ILE A 134 8.91 -3.15 -6.10
CA ILE A 134 7.86 -3.50 -7.06
C ILE A 134 6.98 -2.28 -7.35
N PHE A 135 6.70 -1.44 -6.35
CA PHE A 135 5.91 -0.24 -6.53
C PHE A 135 6.63 0.79 -7.42
N GLU A 136 7.92 1.06 -7.20
CA GLU A 136 8.71 1.92 -8.10
C GLU A 136 8.74 1.41 -9.55
N LEU A 137 8.90 0.09 -9.72
CA LEU A 137 8.87 -0.53 -11.04
C LEU A 137 7.49 -0.42 -11.70
N PHE A 138 6.41 -0.43 -10.89
CA PHE A 138 5.07 -0.17 -11.38
C PHE A 138 4.94 1.29 -11.86
N GLU A 139 5.44 2.27 -11.10
CA GLU A 139 5.42 3.68 -11.51
C GLU A 139 6.19 3.91 -12.81
N PHE A 140 7.39 3.33 -12.92
CA PHE A 140 8.16 3.32 -14.15
C PHE A 140 7.38 2.73 -15.34
N CYS A 141 6.69 1.60 -15.12
CA CYS A 141 5.84 1.00 -16.15
C CYS A 141 4.69 1.93 -16.57
N MET A 142 4.09 2.64 -15.63
CA MET A 142 3.01 3.60 -15.91
C MET A 142 3.52 4.83 -16.65
N ASP A 143 4.74 5.28 -16.38
CA ASP A 143 5.38 6.38 -17.10
C ASP A 143 5.64 6.02 -18.56
N ILE A 144 6.09 4.79 -18.84
CA ILE A 144 6.28 4.31 -20.22
C ILE A 144 4.95 4.15 -20.95
N LYS A 145 3.92 3.59 -20.29
CA LYS A 145 2.67 3.19 -20.97
C LYS A 145 1.63 4.30 -21.06
N GLU A 146 1.53 5.14 -20.05
CA GLU A 146 0.46 6.15 -19.92
C GLU A 146 0.99 7.58 -19.82
N ALA A 147 2.31 7.80 -19.91
CA ALA A 147 2.95 9.11 -19.71
C ALA A 147 2.50 9.78 -18.40
N ALA A 148 2.37 8.96 -17.35
CA ALA A 148 1.78 9.35 -16.07
C ALA A 148 2.64 10.36 -15.29
N ASN A 149 3.95 10.41 -15.56
CA ASN A 149 4.92 11.27 -14.90
C ASN A 149 4.88 11.10 -13.37
N MET A 150 4.85 9.84 -12.94
CA MET A 150 4.92 9.41 -11.54
C MET A 150 6.34 9.61 -11.01
N GLN A 151 7.36 9.17 -11.76
CA GLN A 151 8.76 9.38 -11.40
C GLN A 151 9.27 10.71 -11.97
N LYS A 152 9.56 11.69 -11.11
CA LYS A 152 10.00 13.04 -11.54
C LYS A 152 11.50 13.12 -11.83
N GLY A 153 12.20 12.00 -11.83
CA GLY A 153 13.62 11.85 -12.13
C GLY A 153 14.37 11.04 -11.08
N LEU A 154 15.66 10.77 -11.32
CA LEU A 154 16.48 9.89 -10.48
C LEU A 154 16.44 10.21 -8.99
N ARG A 155 16.45 11.51 -8.64
CA ARG A 155 16.42 11.94 -7.24
C ARG A 155 15.09 11.62 -6.55
N ASP A 156 13.99 11.63 -7.28
CA ASP A 156 12.65 11.32 -6.79
C ASP A 156 12.61 9.84 -6.37
N THR A 157 12.73 8.95 -7.36
CA THR A 157 12.81 7.49 -7.22
C THR A 157 13.81 7.04 -6.16
N ASN A 158 15.04 7.58 -6.14
CA ASN A 158 16.03 7.18 -5.14
C ASN A 158 15.66 7.64 -3.73
N THR A 159 14.96 8.78 -3.59
CA THR A 159 14.45 9.22 -2.29
C THR A 159 13.27 8.34 -1.87
N ASP A 160 12.37 7.99 -2.79
CA ASP A 160 11.24 7.12 -2.48
C ASP A 160 11.69 5.71 -2.10
N MET A 161 12.72 5.17 -2.76
CA MET A 161 13.42 3.94 -2.34
C MET A 161 14.03 4.03 -0.94
N LEU A 162 14.60 5.18 -0.55
CA LEU A 162 15.10 5.39 0.81
C LEU A 162 13.94 5.38 1.83
N PHE A 163 12.82 6.02 1.51
CA PHE A 163 11.65 6.00 2.39
C PHE A 163 11.00 4.62 2.45
N ASN A 164 10.99 3.86 1.36
CA ASN A 164 10.60 2.45 1.35
C ASN A 164 11.46 1.65 2.32
N LEU A 165 12.79 1.83 2.32
CA LEU A 165 13.70 1.19 3.26
C LEU A 165 13.39 1.57 4.72
N LEU A 166 13.17 2.85 5.01
CA LEU A 166 12.83 3.33 6.36
C LEU A 166 11.51 2.75 6.88
N GLY A 167 10.47 2.73 6.03
CA GLY A 167 9.18 2.12 6.33
C GLY A 167 9.31 0.62 6.61
N SER A 168 10.07 -0.08 5.78
CA SER A 168 10.35 -1.51 5.93
C SER A 168 11.13 -1.81 7.22
N PHE A 169 12.09 -0.96 7.58
CA PHE A 169 12.82 -1.07 8.84
C PHE A 169 11.91 -0.87 10.04
N ALA A 170 10.99 0.10 10.00
CA ALA A 170 10.00 0.27 11.05
C ALA A 170 9.09 -0.97 11.17
N ALA A 171 8.71 -1.60 10.06
CA ALA A 171 7.91 -2.83 10.08
C ALA A 171 8.71 -4.01 10.68
N ALA A 172 10.00 -4.09 10.37
CA ALA A 172 10.90 -5.08 10.96
C ALA A 172 11.04 -4.91 12.48
N VAL A 173 11.16 -3.67 12.97
CA VAL A 173 11.15 -3.37 14.40
C VAL A 173 9.84 -3.79 15.04
N CYS A 174 8.69 -3.47 14.42
CA CYS A 174 7.39 -3.94 14.89
C CYS A 174 7.32 -5.47 14.94
N ALA A 175 7.81 -6.15 13.90
CA ALA A 175 7.83 -7.61 13.85
C ALA A 175 8.71 -8.22 14.95
N PHE A 176 9.86 -7.63 15.25
CA PHE A 176 10.74 -8.11 16.31
C PHE A 176 10.08 -8.10 17.70
N PHE A 177 9.26 -7.08 17.99
CA PHE A 177 8.69 -6.87 19.32
C PHE A 177 7.25 -7.37 19.49
N LEU A 178 6.45 -7.40 18.42
CA LEU A 178 4.99 -7.55 18.49
C LEU A 178 4.43 -8.77 17.76
N ILE A 179 5.26 -9.48 16.98
CA ILE A 179 4.88 -10.66 16.19
C ILE A 179 5.69 -11.85 16.70
#